data_AF-A0A816S2V6-F1
#
_entry.id   AF-A0A816S2V6-F1
#
_cell.length_a   1.000
_cell.length_b   1.000
_cell.length_c   1.000
_cell.angle_alpha   90.00
_cell.angle_beta   90.00
_cell.angle_gamma   90.00
#
_symmetry.space_group_name_H-M   'P 1'
#
loop_
_entity.id
_entity.type
_entity.pdbx_description
1 polymer ?
#
loop_
_entity_poly.entity_id
_entity_poly.type
_entity_poly.pdbx_seq_one_letter_code
_entity_poly.pdbx_strand_id
1 'polypeptide(L)'
;MLKEASAKRLMTYDQIEQKMNTFNYGMNDHSNKPPKIRAKHLTNNRIIGSASQKLCLFKLIPIIFDDVIDQLTNTLDIYTCLREIISYTYSTKFRKSWLPYLDSLTTRFQSLMVHHLSQVVISKVHFVTEYSRLIGANEPATHFWCMRFEGKYLYFKQLAIRSLNFKNPAFTLIKRHQL
;
A
#
# COMPACT_ATOMS: atom_id res chain seq x y z
N MET A 1 -7.32 -8.07 -8.82
CA MET A 1 -8.52 -7.23 -8.87
C MET A 1 -8.64 -6.48 -10.19
N LEU A 2 -7.96 -5.35 -10.42
CA LEU A 2 -8.16 -4.56 -11.66
C LEU A 2 -7.93 -5.34 -12.98
N LYS A 3 -6.90 -6.18 -13.03
CA LYS A 3 -6.68 -7.08 -14.18
C LYS A 3 -7.72 -8.17 -14.32
N GLU A 4 -8.21 -8.69 -13.20
CA GLU A 4 -9.28 -9.70 -13.20
C GLU A 4 -10.59 -9.08 -13.72
N ALA A 5 -10.92 -7.86 -13.28
CA ALA A 5 -12.08 -7.11 -13.78
C ALA A 5 -12.02 -6.92 -15.30
N SER A 6 -10.85 -6.56 -15.83
CA SER A 6 -10.64 -6.43 -17.28
C SER A 6 -10.68 -7.78 -18.01
N ALA A 7 -10.05 -8.83 -17.45
CA ALA A 7 -10.05 -10.16 -18.04
C ALA A 7 -11.44 -10.79 -18.10
N LYS A 8 -12.26 -10.60 -17.06
CA LYS A 8 -13.67 -11.01 -17.00
C LYS A 8 -14.60 -10.10 -17.82
N ARG A 9 -14.07 -9.09 -18.52
CA ARG A 9 -14.82 -8.10 -19.31
C ARG A 9 -15.87 -7.33 -18.49
N LEU A 10 -15.64 -7.19 -17.20
CA LEU A 10 -16.52 -6.42 -16.30
C LEU A 10 -16.31 -4.93 -16.46
N MET A 11 -15.07 -4.53 -16.77
CA MET A 11 -14.69 -3.14 -16.93
C MET A 11 -13.47 -2.99 -17.84
N THR A 12 -13.47 -1.98 -18.71
CA THR A 12 -12.30 -1.62 -19.51
C THR A 12 -11.28 -0.82 -18.69
N TYR A 13 -10.02 -0.75 -19.15
CA TYR A 13 -9.02 0.07 -18.46
C TYR A 13 -9.37 1.56 -18.46
N ASP A 14 -10.05 2.06 -19.49
CA ASP A 14 -10.49 3.45 -19.57
C ASP A 14 -11.60 3.74 -18.56
N GLN A 15 -12.53 2.80 -18.37
CA GLN A 15 -13.57 2.90 -17.33
C GLN A 15 -12.96 2.89 -15.93
N ILE A 16 -11.94 2.04 -15.68
CA ILE A 16 -11.18 2.02 -14.42
C ILE A 16 -10.53 3.38 -14.17
N GLU A 17 -9.83 3.92 -15.17
CA GLU A 17 -9.18 5.24 -15.09
C GLU A 17 -10.21 6.35 -14.82
N GLN A 18 -11.34 6.34 -15.53
CA GLN A 18 -12.41 7.31 -15.36
C GLN A 18 -12.97 7.27 -13.94
N LYS A 19 -13.35 6.08 -13.42
CA LYS A 19 -13.87 5.92 -12.06
C LYS A 19 -12.90 6.44 -11.01
N MET A 20 -11.62 6.07 -11.12
CA MET A 20 -10.60 6.54 -10.18
C MET A 20 -10.39 8.05 -10.21
N ASN A 21 -10.56 8.68 -11.39
CA ASN A 21 -10.38 10.12 -11.56
C ASN A 21 -11.58 10.93 -11.04
N THR A 22 -12.80 10.45 -11.26
CA THR A 22 -14.05 11.10 -10.84
C THR A 22 -14.43 10.83 -9.39
N PHE A 23 -13.91 9.74 -8.79
CA PHE A 23 -14.18 9.40 -7.40
C PHE A 23 -13.79 10.54 -6.44
N ASN A 24 -14.70 10.83 -5.49
CA ASN A 24 -14.45 11.78 -4.43
C ASN A 24 -13.75 11.09 -3.25
N TYR A 25 -12.45 11.33 -3.10
CA TYR A 25 -11.63 10.74 -2.03
C TYR A 25 -11.91 11.33 -0.64
N GLY A 26 -12.75 12.36 -0.53
CA GLY A 26 -13.05 13.00 0.75
C GLY A 26 -11.86 13.76 1.35
N MET A 27 -12.09 14.48 2.44
CA MET A 27 -11.08 15.39 3.02
C MET A 27 -9.86 14.64 3.59
N ASN A 28 -10.07 13.49 4.22
CA ASN A 28 -9.02 12.74 4.90
C ASN A 28 -8.01 12.10 3.94
N ASP A 29 -8.48 11.61 2.79
CA ASP A 29 -7.64 10.92 1.80
C ASP A 29 -7.25 11.82 0.62
N HIS A 30 -7.75 13.07 0.55
CA HIS A 30 -7.44 14.02 -0.53
C HIS A 30 -5.93 14.22 -0.74
N SER A 31 -5.19 14.39 0.35
CA SER A 31 -3.73 14.57 0.33
C SER A 31 -2.97 13.35 -0.21
N ASN A 32 -3.57 12.16 -0.07
CA ASN A 32 -3.02 10.89 -0.53
C ASN A 32 -3.73 10.37 -1.78
N LYS A 33 -4.45 11.21 -2.53
CA LYS A 33 -5.10 10.81 -3.77
C LYS A 33 -4.06 10.16 -4.71
N PRO A 34 -4.34 8.95 -5.23
CA PRO A 34 -3.43 8.29 -6.15
C PRO A 34 -3.26 9.11 -7.44
N PRO A 35 -2.06 9.09 -8.05
CA PRO A 35 -1.86 9.75 -9.33
C PRO A 35 -2.72 9.07 -10.41
N LYS A 36 -3.01 9.78 -11.51
CA LYS A 36 -3.79 9.25 -12.62
C LYS A 36 -3.20 7.93 -13.11
N ILE A 37 -3.95 6.84 -12.96
CA ILE A 37 -3.55 5.51 -13.43
C ILE A 37 -4.05 5.34 -14.86
N ARG A 38 -3.15 5.56 -15.81
CA ARG A 38 -3.40 5.30 -17.23
C ARG A 38 -3.44 3.80 -17.53
N ALA A 39 -4.20 3.42 -18.56
CA ALA A 39 -4.28 2.02 -19.04
C ALA A 39 -2.90 1.34 -19.21
N LYS A 40 -1.90 2.06 -19.75
CA LYS A 40 -0.51 1.56 -19.92
C LYS A 40 0.18 1.11 -18.62
N HIS A 41 -0.23 1.66 -17.48
CA HIS A 41 0.32 1.28 -16.17
C HIS A 41 -0.27 -0.04 -15.68
N LEU A 42 -1.54 -0.27 -15.98
CA LEU A 42 -2.25 -1.50 -15.65
C LEU A 42 -1.75 -2.68 -16.50
N THR A 43 -1.51 -2.47 -17.79
CA THR A 43 -0.92 -3.51 -18.67
C THR A 43 0.44 -3.98 -18.13
N ASN A 44 1.29 -3.04 -17.71
CA ASN A 44 2.66 -3.29 -17.27
C ASN A 44 2.80 -3.74 -15.79
N ASN A 45 1.72 -4.18 -15.13
CA ASN A 45 1.74 -4.64 -13.74
C ASN A 45 2.25 -3.59 -12.73
N ARG A 46 2.13 -2.29 -13.01
CA ARG A 46 2.74 -1.25 -12.18
C ARG A 46 1.75 -0.14 -11.85
N ILE A 47 1.44 -0.01 -10.56
CA ILE A 47 0.72 1.15 -10.05
C ILE A 47 1.74 2.23 -9.62
N ILE A 48 1.62 3.42 -10.19
CA ILE A 48 2.44 4.59 -9.83
C ILE A 48 1.91 5.21 -8.54
N GLY A 49 2.81 5.79 -7.75
CA GLY A 49 2.47 6.54 -6.55
C GLY A 49 3.39 6.22 -5.37
N SER A 50 3.34 7.09 -4.36
CA SER A 50 3.95 6.86 -3.06
C SER A 50 3.28 5.68 -2.33
N ALA A 51 3.90 5.21 -1.24
CA ALA A 51 3.31 4.17 -0.40
C ALA A 51 1.94 4.60 0.15
N SER A 52 1.81 5.84 0.62
CA SER A 52 0.56 6.40 1.14
C SER A 52 -0.53 6.47 0.07
N GLN A 53 -0.18 6.85 -1.16
CA GLN A 53 -1.11 6.89 -2.30
C GLN A 53 -1.62 5.51 -2.69
N LYS A 54 -0.73 4.51 -2.70
CA LYS A 54 -1.11 3.11 -2.97
C LYS A 54 -1.98 2.54 -1.87
N LEU A 55 -1.69 2.87 -0.61
CA LEU A 55 -2.51 2.45 0.53
C LEU A 55 -3.90 3.09 0.50
N CYS A 56 -3.98 4.39 0.16
CA CYS A 56 -5.25 5.10 -0.05
C CYS A 56 -6.10 4.38 -1.09
N LEU A 57 -5.54 4.12 -2.27
CA LEU A 57 -6.22 3.34 -3.30
C LEU A 57 -6.65 1.97 -2.78
N PHE A 58 -5.74 1.22 -2.16
CA PHE A 58 -6.02 -0.12 -1.64
C PHE A 58 -7.19 -0.13 -0.66
N LYS A 59 -7.27 0.84 0.25
CA LYS A 59 -8.37 0.96 1.21
C LYS A 59 -9.72 1.27 0.55
N LEU A 60 -9.71 2.07 -0.51
CA LEU A 60 -10.90 2.59 -1.18
C LEU A 60 -11.38 1.74 -2.36
N ILE A 61 -10.60 0.75 -2.81
CA ILE A 61 -11.00 -0.17 -3.91
C ILE A 61 -12.44 -0.69 -3.77
N PRO A 62 -12.91 -1.16 -2.60
CA PRO A 62 -14.26 -1.69 -2.46
C PRO A 62 -15.37 -0.67 -2.68
N ILE A 63 -15.06 0.61 -2.48
CA ILE A 63 -16.01 1.73 -2.63
C ILE A 63 -15.93 2.29 -4.05
N ILE A 64 -14.73 2.33 -4.65
CA ILE A 64 -14.54 2.83 -6.02
C ILE A 64 -15.15 1.85 -7.05
N PHE A 65 -15.07 0.55 -6.76
CA PHE A 65 -15.47 -0.54 -7.67
C PHE A 65 -16.56 -1.42 -7.05
N ASP A 66 -17.47 -0.80 -6.30
CA ASP A 66 -18.59 -1.45 -5.62
C ASP A 66 -19.47 -2.29 -6.56
N ASP A 67 -19.68 -1.82 -7.79
CA ASP A 67 -20.47 -2.46 -8.84
C ASP A 67 -19.90 -3.78 -9.39
N VAL A 68 -18.60 -4.01 -9.24
CA VAL A 68 -17.92 -5.19 -9.83
C VAL A 68 -17.22 -6.07 -8.80
N ILE A 69 -17.08 -5.62 -7.54
CA ILE A 69 -16.21 -6.28 -6.57
C ILE A 69 -16.61 -7.72 -6.26
N ASP A 70 -17.92 -7.99 -6.14
CA ASP A 70 -18.46 -9.33 -5.81
C ASP A 70 -18.16 -10.37 -6.91
N GLN A 71 -17.87 -9.91 -8.12
CA GLN A 71 -17.56 -10.76 -9.26
C GLN A 71 -16.06 -11.09 -9.35
N LEU A 72 -15.22 -10.48 -8.50
CA LEU A 72 -13.76 -10.66 -8.47
C LEU A 72 -13.31 -11.81 -7.56
N THR A 73 -14.00 -12.94 -7.64
CA THR A 73 -13.85 -14.12 -6.75
C THR A 73 -12.39 -14.52 -6.46
N ASN A 74 -11.51 -14.53 -7.48
CA ASN A 74 -10.16 -15.07 -7.30
C ASN A 74 -9.24 -14.13 -6.52
N THR A 75 -9.44 -12.82 -6.65
CA THR A 75 -8.57 -11.82 -6.00
C THR A 75 -9.24 -11.12 -4.83
N LEU A 76 -10.55 -11.28 -4.65
CA LEU A 76 -11.28 -10.73 -3.51
C LEU A 76 -10.86 -11.38 -2.19
N ASP A 77 -10.68 -12.70 -2.14
CA ASP A 77 -10.24 -13.39 -0.93
C ASP A 77 -8.83 -12.98 -0.50
N ILE A 78 -7.93 -12.84 -1.48
CA ILE A 78 -6.56 -12.32 -1.26
C ILE A 78 -6.63 -10.90 -0.71
N TYR A 79 -7.46 -10.06 -1.34
CA TYR A 79 -7.63 -8.67 -0.96
C TYR A 79 -8.16 -8.53 0.47
N THR A 80 -9.23 -9.26 0.80
CA THR A 80 -9.85 -9.23 2.12
C THR A 80 -8.89 -9.71 3.21
N CYS A 81 -8.18 -10.82 2.96
CA CYS A 81 -7.16 -11.32 3.89
C CYS A 81 -6.03 -10.30 4.10
N LEU A 82 -5.50 -9.72 3.01
CA LEU A 82 -4.45 -8.70 3.11
C LEU A 82 -4.94 -7.43 3.81
N ARG A 83 -6.19 -7.01 3.56
CA ARG A 83 -6.79 -5.85 4.21
C ARG A 83 -6.92 -6.04 5.71
N GLU A 84 -7.26 -7.25 6.14
CA GLU A 84 -7.31 -7.61 7.54
C GLU A 84 -5.91 -7.60 8.18
N ILE A 85 -4.90 -8.23 7.54
CA ILE A 85 -3.49 -8.13 7.97
C ILE A 85 -3.05 -6.67 8.09
N ILE A 86 -3.38 -5.83 7.11
CA ILE A 86 -3.07 -4.40 7.15
C ILE A 86 -3.74 -3.72 8.35
N SER A 87 -4.98 -4.06 8.69
CA SER A 87 -5.67 -3.48 9.85
C SER A 87 -4.95 -3.76 11.17
N TYR A 88 -4.44 -4.99 11.34
CA TYR A 88 -3.65 -5.39 12.50
C TYR A 88 -2.27 -4.72 12.53
N THR A 89 -1.57 -4.70 11.40
CA THR A 89 -0.20 -4.15 11.31
C THR A 89 -0.15 -2.62 11.39
N TYR A 90 -1.21 -1.94 10.94
CA TYR A 90 -1.35 -0.48 11.07
C TYR A 90 -1.94 -0.03 12.42
N SER A 91 -2.31 -0.96 13.30
CA SER A 91 -2.81 -0.60 14.61
C SER A 91 -1.71 0.00 15.47
N THR A 92 -1.99 1.14 16.09
CA THR A 92 -1.06 1.80 17.04
C THR A 92 -0.97 1.08 18.38
N LYS A 93 -1.95 0.22 18.69
CA LYS A 93 -1.98 -0.62 19.88
C LYS A 93 -2.25 -2.06 19.45
N PHE A 94 -1.41 -2.99 19.88
CA PHE A 94 -1.53 -4.39 19.51
C PHE A 94 -1.71 -5.26 20.75
N ARG A 95 -2.76 -6.08 20.79
CA ARG A 95 -2.98 -7.03 21.89
C ARG A 95 -2.26 -8.33 21.59
N LYS A 96 -1.45 -8.83 22.53
CA LYS A 96 -0.75 -10.11 22.36
C LYS A 96 -1.69 -11.30 22.08
N SER A 97 -2.93 -11.23 22.58
CA SER A 97 -3.98 -12.22 22.28
C SER A 97 -4.33 -12.33 20.80
N TRP A 98 -4.00 -11.33 19.96
CA TRP A 98 -4.24 -11.36 18.52
C TRP A 98 -3.13 -12.05 17.73
N LEU A 99 -1.97 -12.33 18.33
CA LEU A 99 -0.82 -12.93 17.64
C LEU A 99 -1.15 -14.27 16.96
N PRO A 100 -1.85 -15.23 17.62
CA PRO A 100 -2.18 -16.50 16.96
C PRO A 100 -3.11 -16.31 15.75
N TYR A 101 -4.02 -15.33 15.84
CA TYR A 101 -4.92 -15.01 14.74
C TYR A 101 -4.18 -14.35 13.57
N LEU A 102 -3.29 -13.39 13.87
CA LEU A 102 -2.45 -12.77 12.86
C LEU A 102 -1.57 -13.80 12.15
N ASP A 103 -1.02 -14.77 12.88
CA ASP A 103 -0.22 -15.87 12.31
C ASP A 103 -1.05 -16.73 11.35
N SER A 104 -2.25 -17.15 11.76
CA SER A 104 -3.17 -17.87 10.88
C SER A 104 -3.55 -17.07 9.63
N LEU A 105 -3.78 -15.75 9.76
CA LEU A 105 -4.08 -14.86 8.65
C LEU A 105 -2.91 -14.75 7.66
N THR A 106 -1.68 -14.58 8.15
CA THR A 106 -0.50 -14.43 7.28
C THR A 106 -0.18 -15.72 6.54
N THR A 107 -0.31 -16.88 7.19
CA THR A 107 -0.22 -18.20 6.54
C THR A 107 -1.31 -18.37 5.48
N ARG A 108 -2.58 -18.05 5.81
CA ARG A 108 -3.69 -18.10 4.85
C ARG A 108 -3.43 -17.20 3.64
N PHE A 109 -2.94 -15.98 3.86
CA PHE A 109 -2.59 -15.05 2.79
C PHE A 109 -1.51 -15.64 1.87
N GLN A 110 -0.45 -16.22 2.44
CA GLN A 110 0.60 -16.88 1.66
C GLN A 110 0.02 -18.03 0.81
N SER A 111 -0.81 -18.89 1.39
CA SER A 111 -1.46 -19.99 0.66
C SER A 111 -2.35 -19.49 -0.48
N LEU A 112 -3.16 -18.45 -0.25
CA LEU A 112 -3.99 -17.84 -1.29
C LEU A 112 -3.16 -17.23 -2.42
N MET A 113 -2.05 -16.56 -2.07
CA MET A 113 -1.12 -16.00 -3.05
C MET A 113 -0.46 -17.09 -3.90
N VAL A 114 -0.04 -18.20 -3.31
CA VAL A 114 0.53 -19.34 -4.05
C VAL A 114 -0.54 -20.01 -4.92
N HIS A 115 -1.75 -20.21 -4.40
CA HIS A 115 -2.80 -20.91 -5.13
C HIS A 115 -3.31 -20.12 -6.34
N HIS A 116 -3.61 -18.84 -6.18
CA HIS A 116 -4.22 -18.02 -7.24
C HIS A 116 -3.21 -17.21 -8.06
N LEU A 117 -2.03 -16.92 -7.52
CA LEU A 117 -1.07 -15.96 -8.07
C LEU A 117 0.39 -16.47 -8.00
N SER A 118 0.62 -17.78 -8.15
CA SER A 118 1.94 -18.42 -8.06
C SER A 118 3.06 -17.71 -8.84
N GLN A 119 2.75 -17.24 -10.06
CA GLN A 119 3.68 -16.54 -10.96
C GLN A 119 4.23 -15.21 -10.41
N VAL A 120 3.58 -14.61 -9.41
CA VAL A 120 3.95 -13.28 -8.87
C VAL A 120 4.31 -13.32 -7.38
N VAL A 121 4.47 -14.51 -6.81
CA VAL A 121 4.91 -14.68 -5.42
C VAL A 121 6.38 -14.26 -5.32
N ILE A 122 6.64 -13.26 -4.49
CA ILE A 122 7.98 -12.73 -4.20
C ILE A 122 8.33 -12.95 -2.73
N SER A 123 9.60 -12.81 -2.36
CA SER A 123 10.07 -12.96 -0.96
C SER A 123 9.31 -12.09 0.04
N LYS A 124 8.73 -10.95 -0.39
CA LYS A 124 7.87 -10.13 0.49
C LYS A 124 6.64 -10.90 0.98
N VAL A 125 6.06 -11.78 0.17
CA VAL A 125 4.91 -12.61 0.57
C VAL A 125 5.34 -13.60 1.65
N HIS A 126 6.52 -14.20 1.51
CA HIS A 126 7.10 -15.05 2.55
C HIS A 126 7.33 -14.25 3.84
N PHE A 127 7.94 -13.07 3.77
CA PHE A 127 8.20 -12.27 4.98
C PHE A 127 6.94 -11.82 5.72
N VAL A 128 5.75 -11.85 5.11
CA VAL A 128 4.49 -11.55 5.79
C VAL A 128 4.19 -12.57 6.90
N THR A 129 4.60 -13.84 6.77
CA THR A 129 4.39 -14.85 7.82
C THR A 129 5.11 -14.50 9.12
N GLU A 130 6.27 -13.85 9.01
CA GLU A 130 7.08 -13.44 10.15
C GLU A 130 6.48 -12.28 10.96
N TYR A 131 5.43 -11.61 10.46
CA TYR A 131 4.89 -10.42 11.11
C TYR A 131 4.37 -10.71 12.51
N SER A 132 3.74 -11.87 12.74
CA SER A 132 3.26 -12.23 14.08
C SER A 132 4.43 -12.33 15.06
N ARG A 133 5.49 -13.05 14.69
CA ARG A 133 6.70 -13.17 15.51
C ARG A 133 7.38 -11.82 15.75
N LEU A 134 7.51 -11.00 14.71
CA LEU A 134 8.15 -9.67 14.81
C LEU A 134 7.36 -8.72 15.71
N ILE A 135 6.03 -8.66 15.57
CA ILE A 135 5.18 -7.82 16.42
C ILE A 135 5.13 -8.37 17.84
N GLY A 136 5.16 -9.69 18.03
CA GLY A 136 5.17 -10.29 19.37
C GLY A 136 6.48 -10.07 20.13
N ALA A 137 7.61 -10.06 19.44
CA ALA A 137 8.93 -9.80 20.01
C ALA A 137 9.23 -8.31 20.20
N ASN A 138 8.54 -7.44 19.47
CA ASN A 138 8.74 -6.00 19.50
C ASN A 138 7.41 -5.29 19.86
N GLU A 139 7.28 -4.05 19.39
CA GLU A 139 6.09 -3.21 19.49
C GLU A 139 5.22 -3.34 18.21
N PRO A 140 4.04 -2.71 18.13
CA PRO A 140 3.26 -2.67 16.90
C PRO A 140 4.09 -2.23 15.67
N ALA A 141 3.81 -2.77 14.49
CA ALA A 141 4.61 -2.52 13.29
C ALA A 141 4.72 -1.04 12.91
N THR A 142 3.76 -0.22 13.30
CA THR A 142 3.79 1.24 13.14
C THR A 142 4.90 1.94 13.93
N HIS A 143 5.50 1.30 14.93
CA HIS A 143 6.59 1.90 15.73
C HIS A 143 7.95 1.72 15.05
N PHE A 144 8.11 0.70 14.21
CA PHE A 144 9.39 0.39 13.55
C PHE A 144 9.35 0.47 12.02
N TRP A 145 8.25 0.93 11.42
CA TRP A 145 8.18 1.16 9.98
C TRP A 145 8.97 2.39 9.50
N CYS A 146 9.32 2.42 8.22
CA CYS A 146 10.13 3.48 7.64
C CYS A 146 9.34 4.69 7.11
N MET A 147 7.99 4.66 7.09
CA MET A 147 7.20 5.71 6.43
C MET A 147 7.45 7.13 7.00
N ARG A 148 7.56 7.26 8.32
CA ARG A 148 7.86 8.56 8.97
C ARG A 148 9.27 9.04 8.65
N PHE A 149 10.24 8.13 8.66
CA PHE A 149 11.63 8.44 8.32
C PHE A 149 11.76 8.87 6.85
N GLU A 150 11.14 8.15 5.92
CA GLU A 150 11.11 8.48 4.50
C GLU A 150 10.43 9.85 4.24
N GLY A 151 9.31 10.12 4.92
CA GLY A 151 8.63 11.41 4.86
C GLY A 151 9.52 12.56 5.33
N LYS A 152 10.24 12.39 6.44
CA LYS A 152 11.19 13.41 6.91
C LYS A 152 12.38 13.56 5.96
N TYR A 153 12.87 12.47 5.40
CA TYR A 153 13.97 12.47 4.46
C TYR A 153 13.61 13.17 3.13
N LEU A 154 12.35 13.09 2.70
CA LEU A 154 11.85 13.79 1.52
C LEU A 154 12.03 15.32 1.63
N TYR A 155 11.79 15.90 2.81
CA TYR A 155 12.05 17.33 3.07
C TYR A 155 13.52 17.68 2.79
N PHE A 156 14.46 16.90 3.32
CA PHE A 156 15.90 17.14 3.12
C PHE A 156 16.31 16.96 1.66
N LYS A 157 15.76 15.97 0.96
CA LYS A 157 15.97 15.78 -0.49
C LYS A 157 15.53 17.01 -1.29
N GLN A 158 14.33 17.53 -1.03
CA GLN A 158 13.81 18.71 -1.73
C GLN A 158 14.66 19.96 -1.43
N LEU A 159 15.08 20.12 -0.18
CA LEU A 159 15.92 21.24 0.23
C LEU A 159 17.31 21.19 -0.43
N ALA A 160 17.93 20.01 -0.51
CA ALA A 160 19.22 19.83 -1.17
C ALA A 160 19.16 20.24 -2.66
N ILE A 161 18.11 19.80 -3.36
CA ILE A 161 17.87 20.14 -4.76
C ILE A 161 17.66 21.65 -4.94
N ARG A 162 16.87 22.28 -4.06
CA ARG A 162 16.55 23.71 -4.16
C ARG A 162 17.70 24.63 -3.73
N SER A 163 18.54 24.18 -2.80
CA SER A 163 19.60 25.03 -2.26
C SER A 163 20.73 25.27 -3.26
N LEU A 164 20.92 24.37 -4.24
CA LEU A 164 21.98 24.42 -5.26
C LEU A 164 23.39 24.67 -4.68
N ASN A 165 23.59 24.42 -3.38
CA ASN A 165 24.85 24.61 -2.68
C ASN A 165 25.46 23.24 -2.39
N PHE A 166 26.50 22.91 -3.14
CA PHE A 166 27.22 21.64 -3.02
C PHE A 166 28.40 21.73 -2.05
N LYS A 167 28.70 22.92 -1.52
CA LYS A 167 29.74 23.09 -0.49
C LYS A 167 29.13 22.81 0.88
N ASN A 168 29.55 21.70 1.48
CA ASN A 168 29.05 21.20 2.76
C ASN A 168 27.51 21.12 2.83
N PRO A 169 26.91 20.20 2.05
CA PRO A 169 25.45 20.08 1.96
C PRO A 169 24.82 19.73 3.32
N ALA A 170 25.49 18.91 4.14
CA ALA A 170 25.00 18.56 5.48
C ALA A 170 24.79 19.79 6.38
N PHE A 171 25.78 20.69 6.45
CA PHE A 171 25.67 21.94 7.21
C PHE A 171 24.51 22.81 6.71
N THR A 172 24.37 22.94 5.39
CA THR A 172 23.29 23.72 4.77
C THR A 172 21.91 23.16 5.11
N LEU A 173 21.76 21.83 5.04
CA LEU A 173 20.52 21.13 5.36
C LEU A 173 20.13 21.28 6.84
N ILE A 174 21.10 21.15 7.75
CA ILE A 174 20.86 21.30 9.19
C ILE A 174 20.47 22.73 9.52
N LYS A 175 21.24 23.73 9.03
CA LYS A 175 20.96 25.15 9.30
C LYS A 175 19.56 25.57 8.85
N ARG A 176 19.13 25.10 7.68
CA ARG A 176 17.80 25.38 7.12
C ARG A 176 16.67 24.61 7.80
N HIS A 177 16.96 23.51 8.49
CA HIS A 177 15.98 22.74 9.26
C HIS A 177 15.74 23.33 10.67
N GLN A 178 16.74 24.03 11.21
CA GLN A 178 16.66 24.73 12.50
C GLN A 178 15.97 26.10 12.44
N LEU A 179 16.00 26.76 11.27
CA LEU A 179 15.34 28.04 10.99
C LEU A 179 13.86 27.81 10.62
#